data_AF-A0AAV4HUS8-F1
#
_entry.id   AF-A0AAV4HUS8-F1
#
_cell.length_a   1.000
_cell.length_b   1.000
_cell.length_c   1.000
_cell.angle_alpha   90.00
_cell.angle_beta   90.00
_cell.angle_gamma   90.00
#
_symmetry.space_group_name_H-M   'P 1'
#
loop_
_entity.id
_entity.type
_entity.pdbx_description
1 polymer ?
#
loop_
_entity_poly.entity_id
_entity_poly.type
_entity_poly.pdbx_seq_one_letter_code
_entity_poly.pdbx_strand_id
1 'polypeptide(L)'
;MFFNTTKRSSLFVFLVCAILTLVVNYVQFEIMRNRQLQAALSRPTCYGTTSNGTTTYGTTSNSTTFNDTTSNATETTVEMKQLNINKECMFPHVDPFDPNILKISGLQKETLRCHNHHTPEITYIDGLSIHVDPAISGSNSSNIECRYRNITRPPYQDKNVAFSKWSQSFTYYINITDEHEFLDVRCFDRRKKDKVVSKAFYSLVPKKTHLKTLFEAANNKRLREFNPKETLKIIAVGLDGLPRHQMLRGMSKTYKHLTEELKSFDFTLHGQTGSRTFPNMLSLLSAYTHDEVHKWWNKKVPEDVFDLIWKDFEKSGYRTLYTEDSPKGGGFYWGMGGFLNPQTTYYNRPLELAMAMEPGFLWKKRLCMGRHSISEYHLDYLTRFLDTFSSDPVACMTLISDVTHSDITSAKIIDDHIVNFYKRGSVVGVSDSENRRF
;
A
#
# COMPACT_ATOMS: atom_id res chain seq x y z
N MET A 1 -0.17 -22.37 -51.25
CA MET A 1 1.20 -22.14 -50.77
C MET A 1 1.14 -21.00 -49.77
N PHE A 2 1.45 -21.29 -48.51
CA PHE A 2 1.41 -20.38 -47.38
C PHE A 2 2.34 -19.18 -47.59
N PHE A 3 1.89 -17.97 -47.23
CA PHE A 3 2.79 -16.93 -46.75
C PHE A 3 2.25 -16.40 -45.42
N ASN A 4 2.84 -16.96 -44.37
CA ASN A 4 2.84 -16.46 -43.02
C ASN A 4 4.22 -15.81 -42.83
N THR A 5 4.30 -14.58 -42.29
CA THR A 5 5.29 -14.18 -41.28
C THR A 5 5.11 -12.71 -40.88
N THR A 6 4.43 -12.55 -39.74
CA THR A 6 4.92 -11.79 -38.57
C THR A 6 5.41 -10.35 -38.75
N LYS A 7 4.47 -9.40 -38.67
CA LYS A 7 4.75 -8.06 -38.12
C LYS A 7 5.00 -8.20 -36.61
N ARG A 8 6.27 -8.16 -36.19
CA ARG A 8 6.66 -7.89 -34.80
C ARG A 8 6.23 -6.46 -34.44
N SER A 9 5.11 -6.31 -33.74
CA SER A 9 4.78 -5.10 -33.00
C SER A 9 5.65 -5.05 -31.75
N SER A 10 6.68 -4.20 -31.77
CA SER A 10 7.47 -3.85 -30.59
C SER A 10 6.57 -3.14 -29.58
N LEU A 11 6.17 -3.85 -28.54
CA LEU A 11 5.40 -3.32 -27.41
C LEU A 11 6.41 -2.62 -26.47
N PHE A 12 6.50 -1.29 -26.53
CA PHE A 12 7.20 -0.52 -25.51
C PHE A 12 6.30 -0.41 -24.29
N VAL A 13 6.65 -1.09 -23.19
CA VAL A 13 6.01 -0.93 -21.89
C VAL A 13 6.72 0.21 -21.17
N PHE A 14 6.14 1.41 -21.13
CA PHE A 14 6.57 2.44 -20.19
C PHE A 14 5.99 2.10 -18.81
N LEU A 15 6.83 1.51 -17.97
CA LEU A 15 6.54 1.33 -16.56
C LEU A 15 6.78 2.67 -15.85
N VAL A 16 5.71 3.45 -15.59
CA VAL A 16 5.82 4.60 -14.69
C VAL A 16 5.81 4.07 -13.25
N CYS A 17 6.99 3.67 -12.76
CA CYS A 17 7.21 3.36 -11.36
C CYS A 17 7.29 4.65 -10.54
N ALA A 18 6.14 5.13 -10.07
CA ALA A 18 6.14 6.09 -8.96
C ALA A 18 6.14 5.31 -7.64
N ILE A 19 7.30 5.24 -6.97
CA ILE A 19 7.32 4.93 -5.54
C ILE A 19 7.03 6.25 -4.81
N LEU A 20 5.82 6.34 -4.27
CA LEU A 20 5.43 7.46 -3.44
C LEU A 20 5.79 7.14 -1.99
N THR A 21 6.78 7.89 -1.52
CA THR A 21 7.25 7.93 -0.14
C THR A 21 6.47 8.97 0.65
N LEU A 22 5.55 8.53 1.50
CA LEU A 22 4.90 9.39 2.50
C LEU A 22 5.78 9.43 3.76
N VAL A 23 5.82 10.49 4.56
CA VAL A 23 6.61 10.51 5.81
C VAL A 23 5.68 10.82 6.99
N VAL A 24 5.49 9.85 7.89
CA VAL A 24 4.74 10.04 9.13
C VAL A 24 5.73 10.21 10.28
N ASN A 25 5.65 11.36 10.97
CA ASN A 25 6.44 11.65 12.16
C ASN A 25 5.78 11.05 13.41
N TYR A 26 6.22 9.88 13.86
CA TYR A 26 5.97 9.41 15.23
C TYR A 26 7.07 8.50 15.80
N VAL A 27 8.34 8.87 15.60
CA VAL A 27 9.46 8.36 16.42
C VAL A 27 10.30 9.54 16.86
N GLN A 28 9.76 10.34 17.80
CA GLN A 28 10.38 11.62 18.20
C GLN A 28 11.04 11.63 19.57
N PHE A 29 11.12 10.55 20.34
CA PHE A 29 11.77 10.65 21.67
C PHE A 29 13.27 10.34 21.69
N GLU A 30 13.76 9.36 20.90
CA GLU A 30 15.18 8.99 20.95
C GLU A 30 16.05 9.60 19.83
N ILE A 31 15.44 10.04 18.72
CA ILE A 31 16.14 10.62 17.55
C ILE A 31 16.40 12.14 17.74
N MET A 32 15.68 12.79 18.67
CA MET A 32 15.74 14.24 18.86
C MET A 32 17.01 14.79 19.54
N ARG A 33 17.97 13.94 19.93
CA ARG A 33 19.23 14.41 20.52
C ARG A 33 20.29 14.87 19.51
N ASN A 34 20.07 14.66 18.21
CA ASN A 34 21.08 14.97 17.19
C ASN A 34 20.62 16.13 16.28
N ARG A 35 21.31 17.29 16.38
CA ARG A 35 21.01 18.51 15.62
C ARG A 35 21.04 18.31 14.09
N GLN A 36 21.82 17.36 13.58
CA GLN A 36 21.85 17.07 12.13
C GLN A 36 20.60 16.34 11.63
N LEU A 37 19.95 15.53 12.48
CA LEU A 37 18.71 14.82 12.14
C LEU A 37 17.47 15.72 12.20
N GLN A 38 17.51 16.79 13.02
CA GLN A 38 16.46 17.83 13.02
C GLN A 38 16.39 18.57 11.68
N ALA A 39 17.53 18.83 11.04
CA ALA A 39 17.59 19.45 9.71
C ALA A 39 17.07 18.53 8.59
N ALA A 40 17.20 17.21 8.74
CA ALA A 40 16.67 16.23 7.78
C ALA A 40 15.14 16.08 7.84
N LEU A 41 14.53 16.46 8.96
CA LEU A 41 13.08 16.35 9.22
C LEU A 41 12.33 17.68 9.07
N SER A 42 13.05 18.81 9.00
CA SER A 42 12.45 20.11 8.75
C SER A 42 11.94 20.21 7.32
N ARG A 43 10.66 20.63 7.17
CA ARG A 43 10.12 21.07 5.88
C ARG A 43 11.07 22.11 5.26
N PRO A 44 11.22 22.19 3.93
CA PRO A 44 11.77 23.38 3.30
C PRO A 44 11.01 24.59 3.83
N THR A 45 11.69 25.48 4.53
CA THR A 45 11.11 26.74 5.00
C THR A 45 11.00 27.68 3.80
N CYS A 46 9.88 27.62 3.10
CA CYS A 46 9.53 28.60 2.09
C CYS A 46 8.71 29.71 2.78
N TYR A 47 9.39 30.74 3.31
CA TYR A 47 8.68 31.91 3.86
C TYR A 47 8.29 32.85 2.73
N GLY A 48 6.99 33.03 2.55
CA GLY A 48 6.44 33.87 1.50
C GLY A 48 5.04 34.38 1.82
N THR A 49 4.87 35.11 2.92
CA THR A 49 3.73 36.04 3.09
C THR A 49 4.15 37.20 4.00
N THR A 50 4.25 38.40 3.42
CA THR A 50 4.14 39.64 4.19
C THR A 50 2.69 39.83 4.58
N SER A 51 2.37 39.63 5.86
CA SER A 51 1.15 40.19 6.45
C SER A 51 1.53 40.85 7.79
N ASN A 52 1.52 42.18 7.80
CA ASN A 52 1.51 42.95 9.04
C ASN A 52 0.27 42.57 9.84
N GLY A 53 0.47 41.90 10.97
CA GLY A 53 -0.62 41.51 11.87
C GLY A 53 -0.05 41.01 13.19
N THR A 54 0.00 41.90 14.17
CA THR A 54 0.34 41.62 15.57
C THR A 54 -0.58 40.52 16.09
N THR A 55 -0.02 39.34 16.39
CA THR A 55 -0.79 38.27 17.06
C THR A 55 -0.08 37.91 18.36
N THR A 56 -0.65 38.40 19.46
CA THR A 56 -0.31 38.00 20.83
C THR A 56 -0.79 36.57 21.07
N TYR A 57 0.14 35.65 21.33
CA TYR A 57 -0.19 34.32 21.84
C TYR A 57 -0.31 34.38 23.37
N GLY A 58 -1.55 34.34 23.87
CA GLY A 58 -1.84 34.01 25.26
C GLY A 58 -1.76 32.50 25.46
N THR A 59 -0.74 32.03 26.18
CA THR A 59 -0.66 30.65 26.67
C THR A 59 -1.39 30.52 27.99
N THR A 60 -2.59 29.92 27.98
CA THR A 60 -3.18 29.29 29.16
C THR A 60 -2.64 27.86 29.26
N SER A 61 -1.77 27.62 30.24
CA SER A 61 -1.47 26.26 30.71
C SER A 61 -1.65 26.21 32.22
N ASN A 62 -2.48 25.25 32.64
CA ASN A 62 -2.83 24.96 34.02
C ASN A 62 -1.61 24.71 34.91
N SER A 63 -1.81 25.16 36.14
CA SER A 63 -1.01 24.97 37.35
C SER A 63 -0.53 23.55 37.60
N THR A 64 0.78 23.38 37.73
CA THR A 64 1.40 22.49 38.71
C THR A 64 2.61 23.20 39.30
N THR A 65 2.55 23.41 40.62
CA THR A 65 3.53 24.05 41.48
C THR A 65 4.82 23.24 41.57
N PHE A 66 5.96 23.85 41.26
CA PHE A 66 7.25 23.50 41.83
C PHE A 66 8.05 24.79 42.04
N ASN A 67 8.27 25.13 43.31
CA ASN A 67 9.18 26.20 43.72
C ASN A 67 10.61 25.71 43.49
N ASP A 68 11.41 26.47 42.75
CA ASP A 68 12.82 26.57 43.09
C ASP A 68 13.46 27.90 42.69
N THR A 69 13.98 28.55 43.73
CA THR A 69 15.11 29.47 43.85
C THR A 69 15.55 30.39 42.70
N THR A 70 15.62 31.67 43.09
CA THR A 70 16.26 32.82 42.44
C THR A 70 17.68 32.55 41.91
N SER A 71 17.93 32.87 40.64
CA SER A 71 19.25 33.33 40.20
C SER A 71 19.11 34.44 39.15
N ASN A 72 19.75 35.57 39.42
CA ASN A 72 19.86 36.73 38.55
C ASN A 72 20.70 36.35 37.31
N ALA A 73 20.15 36.52 36.11
CA ALA A 73 20.92 36.53 34.88
C ALA A 73 20.48 37.73 34.03
N THR A 74 21.46 38.58 33.75
CA THR A 74 21.42 39.83 32.99
C THR A 74 20.85 39.66 31.58
N GLU A 75 19.85 40.48 31.24
CA GLU A 75 19.40 40.68 29.85
C GLU A 75 20.54 41.22 29.01
N THR A 76 21.05 40.37 28.11
CA THR A 76 21.94 40.81 27.01
C THR A 76 21.08 40.85 25.75
N THR A 77 20.75 42.06 25.31
CA THR A 77 20.10 42.31 24.02
C THR A 77 21.08 41.99 22.90
N VAL A 78 20.96 40.78 22.33
CA VAL A 78 21.64 40.43 21.08
C VAL A 78 20.82 41.00 19.93
N GLU A 79 21.34 42.04 19.27
CA GLU A 79 20.83 42.52 17.99
C GLU A 79 20.85 41.37 16.98
N MET A 80 19.67 40.84 16.66
CA MET A 80 19.46 39.91 15.57
C MET A 80 19.65 40.66 14.25
N LYS A 81 20.89 40.61 13.73
CA LYS A 81 21.21 41.02 12.36
C LYS A 81 20.21 40.37 11.41
N GLN A 82 19.47 41.22 10.70
CA GLN A 82 18.45 40.86 9.73
C GLN A 82 19.10 40.01 8.63
N LEU A 83 18.94 38.68 8.72
CA LEU A 83 19.37 37.76 7.68
C LEU A 83 18.54 38.06 6.43
N ASN A 84 19.23 38.37 5.33
CA ASN A 84 18.66 38.40 3.99
C ASN A 84 18.02 37.03 3.72
N ILE A 85 16.69 36.96 3.82
CA ILE A 85 15.95 35.73 3.53
C ILE A 85 15.93 35.58 2.02
N ASN A 86 16.83 34.73 1.50
CA ASN A 86 16.77 34.29 0.11
C ASN A 86 15.36 33.72 -0.18
N LYS A 87 14.74 34.18 -1.28
CA LYS A 87 13.42 33.73 -1.76
C LYS A 87 13.42 32.28 -2.29
N GLU A 88 14.52 31.57 -2.12
CA GLU A 88 14.71 30.22 -2.64
C GLU A 88 14.42 29.20 -1.55
N CYS A 89 13.58 28.21 -1.85
CA CYS A 89 13.37 27.07 -0.97
C CYS A 89 14.66 26.26 -0.89
N MET A 90 15.39 26.42 0.22
CA MET A 90 16.61 25.64 0.45
C MET A 90 16.24 24.25 0.98
N PHE A 91 16.58 23.22 0.22
CA PHE A 91 16.49 21.84 0.69
C PHE A 91 17.76 21.50 1.47
N PRO A 92 17.65 20.98 2.70
CA PRO A 92 18.81 20.59 3.48
C PRO A 92 19.52 19.43 2.80
N HIS A 93 20.79 19.61 2.44
CA HIS A 93 21.61 18.53 1.88
C HIS A 93 22.14 17.66 3.03
N VAL A 94 21.54 16.49 3.21
CA VAL A 94 21.95 15.51 4.22
C VAL A 94 22.53 14.31 3.51
N ASP A 95 23.78 13.95 3.82
CA ASP A 95 24.39 12.72 3.30
C ASP A 95 23.63 11.51 3.86
N PRO A 96 22.92 10.73 3.01
CA PRO A 96 22.23 9.56 3.50
C PRO A 96 23.18 8.52 4.10
N PHE A 97 24.47 8.50 3.80
CA PHE A 97 25.42 7.48 4.27
C PHE A 97 26.35 7.96 5.39
N ASP A 98 26.02 9.08 6.05
CA ASP A 98 26.78 9.55 7.22
C ASP A 98 26.94 8.42 8.26
N PRO A 99 28.15 8.20 8.83
CA PRO A 99 28.40 7.12 9.79
C PRO A 99 27.47 7.12 11.01
N ASN A 100 26.99 8.27 11.47
CA ASN A 100 26.05 8.36 12.59
C ASN A 100 24.63 7.98 12.18
N ILE A 101 24.25 8.22 10.92
CA ILE A 101 22.97 7.76 10.37
C ILE A 101 23.02 6.25 10.14
N LEU A 102 24.13 5.72 9.64
CA LEU A 102 24.29 4.28 9.40
C LEU A 102 24.08 3.46 10.68
N LYS A 103 24.58 3.94 11.83
CA LYS A 103 24.38 3.30 13.15
C LYS A 103 22.90 3.08 13.52
N ILE A 104 21.99 3.93 13.04
CA ILE A 104 20.56 3.88 13.37
C ILE A 104 19.67 3.47 12.18
N SER A 105 20.28 3.14 11.04
CA SER A 105 19.56 2.92 9.77
C SER A 105 18.91 1.54 9.62
N GLY A 106 19.20 0.61 10.54
CA GLY A 106 18.61 -0.73 10.61
C GLY A 106 18.98 -1.65 9.43
N LEU A 107 20.15 -1.45 8.81
CA LEU A 107 20.61 -2.21 7.63
C LEU A 107 20.89 -3.69 7.91
N GLN A 108 21.11 -4.04 9.18
CA GLN A 108 21.30 -5.41 9.65
C GLN A 108 20.01 -6.25 9.64
N LYS A 109 18.84 -5.64 9.43
CA LYS A 109 17.57 -6.37 9.43
C LYS A 109 17.49 -7.33 8.24
N GLU A 110 17.03 -8.54 8.52
CA GLU A 110 16.82 -9.58 7.51
C GLU A 110 15.46 -9.46 6.83
N THR A 111 15.37 -10.06 5.64
CA THR A 111 14.14 -10.15 4.87
C THR A 111 13.04 -10.84 5.67
N LEU A 112 11.84 -10.25 5.67
CA LEU A 112 10.72 -10.73 6.45
C LEU A 112 10.23 -12.09 5.95
N ARG A 113 10.38 -13.12 6.79
CA ARG A 113 9.82 -14.46 6.55
C ARG A 113 8.69 -14.77 7.53
N CYS A 114 7.63 -15.40 7.03
CA CYS A 114 6.42 -15.74 7.79
C CYS A 114 6.08 -17.25 7.78
N HIS A 115 7.02 -18.13 7.48
CA HIS A 115 6.73 -19.56 7.21
C HIS A 115 6.41 -20.39 8.47
N ASN A 116 6.68 -19.87 9.68
CA ASN A 116 6.57 -20.61 10.95
C ASN A 116 5.31 -20.26 11.75
N HIS A 117 4.19 -20.00 11.07
CA HIS A 117 2.94 -19.72 11.75
C HIS A 117 2.36 -20.99 12.42
N HIS A 118 1.72 -20.83 13.58
CA HIS A 118 1.20 -21.95 14.38
C HIS A 118 0.08 -22.75 13.68
N THR A 119 -0.62 -22.12 12.73
CA THR A 119 -1.63 -22.78 11.90
C THR A 119 -1.12 -22.84 10.46
N PRO A 120 -0.86 -24.04 9.91
CA PRO A 120 -0.42 -24.17 8.52
C PRO A 120 -1.50 -23.73 7.54
N GLU A 121 -1.07 -23.38 6.33
CA GLU A 121 -1.94 -23.21 5.17
C GLU A 121 -1.78 -24.44 4.29
N ILE A 122 -2.75 -25.36 4.35
CA ILE A 122 -2.71 -26.64 3.63
C ILE A 122 -3.50 -26.61 2.33
N THR A 123 -4.07 -25.46 1.96
CA THR A 123 -4.85 -25.29 0.75
C THR A 123 -4.13 -24.39 -0.24
N TYR A 124 -4.49 -24.48 -1.51
CA TYR A 124 -4.05 -23.55 -2.56
C TYR A 124 -5.17 -23.34 -3.58
N ILE A 125 -5.02 -22.31 -4.42
CA ILE A 125 -5.98 -21.99 -5.48
C ILE A 125 -5.37 -22.39 -6.82
N ASP A 126 -6.12 -23.19 -7.60
CA ASP A 126 -5.83 -23.47 -9.00
C ASP A 126 -7.05 -23.11 -9.85
N GLY A 127 -6.90 -22.09 -10.69
CA GLY A 127 -7.99 -21.51 -11.46
C GLY A 127 -9.21 -21.13 -10.59
N LEU A 128 -10.36 -21.74 -10.89
CA LEU A 128 -11.60 -21.58 -10.12
C LEU A 128 -11.87 -22.77 -9.19
N SER A 129 -10.81 -23.27 -8.55
CA SER A 129 -10.93 -24.36 -7.58
C SER A 129 -9.97 -24.18 -6.41
N ILE A 130 -10.44 -24.57 -5.22
CA ILE A 130 -9.63 -24.65 -4.01
C ILE A 130 -9.20 -26.10 -3.86
N HIS A 131 -7.91 -26.35 -3.70
CA HIS A 131 -7.33 -27.67 -3.52
C HIS A 131 -6.73 -27.81 -2.13
N VAL A 132 -6.77 -29.03 -1.59
CA VAL A 132 -6.05 -29.44 -0.38
C VAL A 132 -4.74 -30.05 -0.82
N ASP A 133 -3.61 -29.53 -0.33
CA ASP A 133 -2.28 -30.03 -0.61
C ASP A 133 -1.98 -31.31 0.20
N PRO A 134 -1.87 -32.49 -0.44
CA PRO A 134 -1.53 -33.74 0.23
C PRO A 134 -0.13 -33.71 0.84
N ALA A 135 0.81 -32.95 0.27
CA ALA A 135 2.20 -32.90 0.73
C ALA A 135 2.33 -32.16 2.07
N ILE A 136 1.50 -31.15 2.30
CA ILE A 136 1.49 -30.38 3.56
C ILE A 136 0.58 -31.05 4.60
N SER A 137 -0.55 -31.63 4.17
CA SER A 137 -1.49 -32.29 5.09
C SER A 137 -0.98 -33.62 5.66
N GLY A 138 -0.01 -34.27 4.99
CA GLY A 138 0.68 -35.46 5.47
C GLY A 138 -0.25 -36.67 5.66
N SER A 139 0.10 -37.58 6.58
CA SER A 139 -0.66 -38.81 6.87
C SER A 139 -2.05 -38.59 7.48
N ASN A 140 -2.41 -37.34 7.80
CA ASN A 140 -3.72 -36.96 8.32
C ASN A 140 -4.70 -36.52 7.22
N SER A 141 -4.30 -36.51 5.95
CA SER A 141 -5.13 -36.05 4.82
C SER A 141 -6.52 -36.70 4.76
N SER A 142 -6.63 -37.99 5.09
CA SER A 142 -7.90 -38.73 5.12
C SER A 142 -8.88 -38.30 6.22
N ASN A 143 -8.37 -37.59 7.24
CA ASN A 143 -9.15 -37.10 8.39
C ASN A 143 -9.39 -35.59 8.33
N ILE A 144 -9.02 -34.92 7.25
CA ILE A 144 -9.17 -33.48 7.10
C ILE A 144 -10.39 -33.19 6.23
N GLU A 145 -11.22 -32.27 6.70
CA GLU A 145 -12.39 -31.79 5.98
C GLU A 145 -12.33 -30.26 5.92
N CYS A 146 -12.40 -29.71 4.71
CA CYS A 146 -12.31 -28.28 4.46
C CYS A 146 -13.66 -27.72 4.02
N ARG A 147 -13.88 -26.44 4.29
CA ARG A 147 -15.00 -25.64 3.79
C ARG A 147 -14.54 -24.22 3.54
N TYR A 148 -15.21 -23.52 2.65
CA TYR A 148 -14.94 -22.12 2.37
C TYR A 148 -16.19 -21.26 2.51
N ARG A 149 -15.99 -19.94 2.60
CA ARG A 149 -17.05 -18.94 2.45
C ARG A 149 -16.52 -17.70 1.76
N ASN A 150 -17.40 -17.01 1.04
CA ASN A 150 -17.09 -15.75 0.38
C ASN A 150 -17.01 -14.61 1.41
N ILE A 151 -16.11 -13.67 1.18
CA ILE A 151 -15.96 -12.44 1.96
C ILE A 151 -16.35 -11.29 1.04
N THR A 152 -17.35 -10.52 1.44
CA THR A 152 -17.89 -9.43 0.62
C THR A 152 -18.03 -8.15 1.43
N ARG A 153 -18.01 -7.03 0.72
CA ARG A 153 -18.30 -5.72 1.29
C ARG A 153 -19.82 -5.51 1.28
N PRO A 154 -20.48 -5.27 2.43
CA PRO A 154 -21.89 -4.91 2.44
C PRO A 154 -22.11 -3.57 1.72
N PRO A 155 -23.24 -3.38 1.00
CA PRO A 155 -23.54 -2.12 0.34
C PRO A 155 -23.47 -0.93 1.31
N TYR A 156 -22.81 0.15 0.89
CA TYR A 156 -22.70 1.41 1.65
C TYR A 156 -22.00 1.31 3.01
N GLN A 157 -21.31 0.21 3.31
CA GLN A 157 -20.67 -0.01 4.60
C GLN A 157 -19.19 -0.37 4.45
N ASP A 158 -18.32 0.62 4.66
CA ASP A 158 -16.88 0.42 4.58
C ASP A 158 -16.24 -0.17 5.85
N LYS A 159 -16.96 -0.21 6.96
CA LYS A 159 -16.41 -0.67 8.26
C LYS A 159 -16.82 -2.09 8.60
N ASN A 160 -17.65 -2.70 7.76
CA ASN A 160 -18.27 -3.99 7.99
C ASN A 160 -17.87 -4.97 6.89
N VAL A 161 -17.97 -6.25 7.22
CA VAL A 161 -17.72 -7.35 6.30
C VAL A 161 -18.89 -8.32 6.38
N ALA A 162 -19.31 -8.84 5.22
CA ALA A 162 -20.30 -9.90 5.13
C ALA A 162 -19.62 -11.21 4.74
N PHE A 163 -20.06 -12.29 5.38
CA PHE A 163 -19.63 -13.64 5.08
C PHE A 163 -20.81 -14.43 4.51
N SER A 164 -20.58 -15.17 3.42
CA SER A 164 -21.59 -16.12 2.94
C SER A 164 -21.78 -17.27 3.94
N LYS A 165 -22.81 -18.10 3.71
CA LYS A 165 -22.88 -19.42 4.33
C LYS A 165 -21.63 -20.22 3.94
N TRP A 166 -21.21 -21.11 4.83
CA TRP A 166 -20.17 -22.08 4.52
C TRP A 166 -20.60 -22.97 3.36
N SER A 167 -19.65 -23.29 2.48
CA SER A 167 -19.81 -24.26 1.42
C SER A 167 -20.11 -25.65 1.97
N GLN A 168 -20.52 -26.56 1.08
CA GLN A 168 -20.37 -27.99 1.35
C GLN A 168 -18.90 -28.31 1.64
N SER A 169 -18.70 -29.31 2.48
CA SER A 169 -17.37 -29.78 2.83
C SER A 169 -16.67 -30.50 1.67
N PHE A 170 -15.35 -30.47 1.67
CA PHE A 170 -14.51 -31.16 0.68
C PHE A 170 -13.20 -31.64 1.30
N THR A 171 -12.62 -32.71 0.75
CA THR A 171 -11.36 -33.32 1.24
C THR A 171 -10.20 -33.15 0.26
N TYR A 172 -10.49 -32.99 -1.04
CA TYR A 172 -9.48 -32.88 -2.10
C TYR A 172 -9.55 -31.53 -2.79
N TYR A 173 -10.70 -31.23 -3.39
CA TYR A 173 -10.93 -29.94 -4.04
C TYR A 173 -12.40 -29.57 -4.05
N ILE A 174 -12.67 -28.29 -4.28
CA ILE A 174 -14.01 -27.78 -4.55
C ILE A 174 -13.92 -26.65 -5.59
N ASN A 175 -14.90 -26.59 -6.48
CA ASN A 175 -15.01 -25.50 -7.43
C ASN A 175 -15.62 -24.26 -6.76
N ILE A 176 -15.15 -23.09 -7.17
CA ILE A 176 -15.67 -21.77 -6.79
C ILE A 176 -16.26 -21.09 -8.03
N THR A 177 -17.08 -20.06 -7.83
CA THR A 177 -17.62 -19.28 -8.95
C THR A 177 -16.69 -18.14 -9.34
N ASP A 178 -16.82 -17.67 -10.57
CA ASP A 178 -16.09 -16.54 -11.14
C ASP A 178 -16.52 -15.16 -10.60
N GLU A 179 -17.34 -15.14 -9.54
CA GLU A 179 -17.74 -13.93 -8.80
C GLU A 179 -17.00 -13.79 -7.47
N HIS A 180 -16.33 -14.86 -7.01
CA HIS A 180 -15.60 -14.84 -5.74
C HIS A 180 -14.31 -14.03 -5.88
N GLU A 181 -14.21 -12.93 -5.14
CA GLU A 181 -12.99 -12.13 -5.05
C GLU A 181 -12.16 -12.48 -3.81
N PHE A 182 -12.82 -12.79 -2.69
CA PHE A 182 -12.13 -13.05 -1.42
C PHE A 182 -12.72 -14.25 -0.70
N LEU A 183 -11.88 -15.13 -0.19
CA LEU A 183 -12.30 -16.39 0.43
C LEU A 183 -11.71 -16.57 1.82
N ASP A 184 -12.51 -17.06 2.77
CA ASP A 184 -12.07 -17.64 4.05
C ASP A 184 -12.21 -19.16 3.95
N VAL A 185 -11.07 -19.86 4.00
CA VAL A 185 -10.99 -21.32 3.91
C VAL A 185 -10.51 -21.89 5.23
N ARG A 186 -11.25 -22.86 5.75
CA ARG A 186 -10.93 -23.53 7.01
C ARG A 186 -10.97 -25.03 6.83
N CYS A 187 -9.96 -25.69 7.38
CA CYS A 187 -9.91 -27.14 7.44
C CYS A 187 -9.92 -27.63 8.88
N PHE A 188 -10.60 -28.74 9.11
CA PHE A 188 -10.93 -29.29 10.42
C PHE A 188 -10.48 -30.76 10.50
N ASP A 189 -10.03 -31.19 11.69
CA ASP A 189 -9.77 -32.61 11.96
C ASP A 189 -11.08 -33.32 12.31
N ARG A 190 -11.50 -34.28 11.48
CA ARG A 190 -12.72 -35.08 11.67
C ARG A 190 -12.72 -35.86 13.00
N ARG A 191 -11.55 -36.18 13.55
CA ARG A 191 -11.42 -36.95 14.80
C ARG A 191 -11.52 -36.09 16.05
N LYS A 192 -11.25 -34.78 15.94
CA LYS A 192 -11.23 -33.85 17.07
C LYS A 192 -12.29 -32.77 16.83
N LYS A 193 -13.45 -32.89 17.49
CA LYS A 193 -14.61 -31.96 17.45
C LYS A 193 -14.26 -30.58 16.87
N ASP A 194 -14.39 -30.43 15.56
CA ASP A 194 -14.20 -29.19 14.80
C ASP A 194 -12.93 -28.39 15.15
N LYS A 195 -11.83 -29.07 15.52
CA LYS A 195 -10.55 -28.40 15.73
C LYS A 195 -10.03 -27.90 14.39
N VAL A 196 -9.92 -26.59 14.25
CA VAL A 196 -9.30 -25.95 13.08
C VAL A 196 -7.82 -26.36 13.01
N VAL A 197 -7.43 -26.96 11.90
CA VAL A 197 -6.04 -27.37 11.61
C VAL A 197 -5.38 -26.50 10.54
N SER A 198 -6.16 -25.82 9.72
CA SER A 198 -5.67 -24.87 8.70
C SER A 198 -6.61 -23.69 8.55
N LYS A 199 -6.04 -22.52 8.31
CA LYS A 199 -6.76 -21.28 7.98
C LYS A 199 -6.06 -20.60 6.81
N ALA A 200 -6.82 -20.26 5.78
CA ALA A 200 -6.32 -19.55 4.62
C ALA A 200 -7.29 -18.44 4.22
N PHE A 201 -6.74 -17.30 3.83
CA PHE A 201 -7.50 -16.21 3.23
C PHE A 201 -6.94 -15.98 1.82
N TYR A 202 -7.80 -16.06 0.80
CA TYR A 202 -7.37 -15.88 -0.60
C TYR A 202 -7.90 -14.58 -1.19
N SER A 203 -7.04 -13.95 -1.99
CA SER A 203 -7.36 -12.84 -2.88
C SER A 203 -7.32 -13.31 -4.34
N LEU A 204 -8.50 -13.29 -4.96
CA LEU A 204 -8.75 -13.67 -6.35
C LEU A 204 -9.07 -12.42 -7.18
N VAL A 205 -9.01 -12.56 -8.49
CA VAL A 205 -9.37 -11.48 -9.42
C VAL A 205 -10.41 -12.00 -10.41
N PRO A 206 -11.70 -12.05 -10.03
CA PRO A 206 -12.77 -12.44 -10.94
C PRO A 206 -12.84 -11.45 -12.11
N LYS A 207 -13.13 -11.91 -13.34
CA LYS A 207 -13.19 -11.02 -14.52
C LYS A 207 -14.31 -9.97 -14.47
N LYS A 208 -15.30 -10.16 -13.60
CA LYS A 208 -16.51 -9.33 -13.47
C LYS A 208 -17.15 -9.11 -14.85
N THR A 209 -17.60 -10.20 -15.47
CA THR A 209 -18.12 -10.24 -16.84
C THR A 209 -19.24 -9.23 -17.10
N HIS A 210 -20.07 -8.94 -16.09
CA HIS A 210 -21.10 -7.90 -16.14
C HIS A 210 -20.58 -6.48 -16.38
N LEU A 211 -19.30 -6.19 -16.09
CA LEU A 211 -18.66 -4.89 -16.35
C LEU A 211 -17.93 -4.83 -17.69
N LYS A 212 -17.80 -5.96 -18.41
CA LYS A 212 -16.98 -6.05 -19.63
C LYS A 212 -17.44 -5.06 -20.69
N THR A 213 -18.73 -5.04 -20.99
CA THR A 213 -19.33 -4.16 -22.01
C THR A 213 -19.18 -2.68 -21.64
N LEU A 214 -19.27 -2.34 -20.35
CA LEU A 214 -19.08 -0.98 -19.85
C LEU A 214 -17.63 -0.50 -20.10
N PHE A 215 -16.64 -1.29 -19.71
CA PHE A 215 -15.22 -0.94 -19.92
C PHE A 215 -14.85 -0.89 -21.40
N GLU A 216 -15.36 -1.82 -22.22
CA GLU A 216 -15.14 -1.81 -23.68
C GLU A 216 -15.74 -0.56 -24.33
N ALA A 217 -16.97 -0.16 -23.94
CA ALA A 217 -17.60 1.05 -24.45
C ALA A 217 -16.81 2.32 -24.05
N ALA A 218 -16.39 2.42 -22.80
CA ALA A 218 -15.58 3.53 -22.29
C ALA A 218 -14.20 3.60 -22.99
N ASN A 219 -13.54 2.46 -23.18
CA ASN A 219 -12.28 2.38 -23.91
C ASN A 219 -12.44 2.81 -25.38
N ASN A 220 -13.47 2.31 -26.07
CA ASN A 220 -13.77 2.69 -27.46
C ASN A 220 -14.07 4.19 -27.60
N LYS A 221 -14.80 4.76 -26.64
CA LYS A 221 -15.05 6.21 -26.57
C LYS A 221 -13.74 6.97 -26.47
N ARG A 222 -12.88 6.63 -25.49
CA ARG A 222 -11.56 7.27 -25.29
C ARG A 222 -10.69 7.20 -26.55
N LEU A 223 -10.61 6.03 -27.19
CA LEU A 223 -9.80 5.84 -28.40
C LEU A 223 -10.29 6.72 -29.56
N ARG A 224 -11.61 6.91 -29.71
CA ARG A 224 -12.19 7.78 -30.74
C ARG A 224 -11.98 9.26 -30.43
N GLU A 225 -12.16 9.68 -29.19
CA GLU A 225 -12.10 11.09 -28.79
C GLU A 225 -10.67 11.63 -28.75
N PHE A 226 -9.73 10.85 -28.20
CA PHE A 226 -8.37 11.32 -27.95
C PHE A 226 -7.34 10.80 -28.94
N ASN A 227 -7.65 9.73 -29.70
CA ASN A 227 -6.73 9.05 -30.62
C ASN A 227 -5.30 8.90 -30.05
N PRO A 228 -5.15 8.30 -28.85
CA PRO A 228 -3.87 8.26 -28.18
C PRO A 228 -2.90 7.36 -28.94
N LYS A 229 -1.63 7.77 -29.03
CA LYS A 229 -0.56 6.98 -29.69
C LYS A 229 -0.39 5.60 -29.05
N GLU A 230 -0.54 5.53 -27.74
CA GLU A 230 -0.43 4.32 -26.95
C GLU A 230 -1.35 4.39 -25.72
N THR A 231 -1.63 3.23 -25.13
CA THR A 231 -2.38 3.14 -23.88
C THR A 231 -1.48 2.53 -22.81
N LEU A 232 -1.08 3.34 -21.84
CA LEU A 232 -0.19 2.92 -20.76
C LEU A 232 -0.97 2.26 -19.63
N LYS A 233 -0.34 1.28 -18.99
CA LYS A 233 -0.76 0.73 -17.70
C LYS A 233 -0.13 1.54 -16.58
N ILE A 234 -0.90 1.84 -15.54
CA ILE A 234 -0.43 2.64 -14.41
C ILE A 234 -0.35 1.71 -13.20
N ILE A 235 0.86 1.56 -12.66
CA ILE A 235 1.15 0.66 -11.54
C ILE A 235 1.91 1.46 -10.49
N ALA A 236 1.28 1.74 -9.36
CA ALA A 236 1.88 2.45 -8.24
C ALA A 236 2.11 1.50 -7.05
N VAL A 237 3.30 1.56 -6.46
CA VAL A 237 3.61 0.88 -5.20
C VAL A 237 4.06 1.96 -4.21
N GLY A 238 3.18 2.29 -3.26
CA GLY A 238 3.43 3.26 -2.22
C GLY A 238 3.93 2.60 -0.93
N LEU A 239 4.84 3.27 -0.23
CA LEU A 239 5.34 2.87 1.09
C LEU A 239 5.06 4.01 2.07
N ASP A 240 4.20 3.77 3.06
CA ASP A 240 3.81 4.81 4.01
C ASP A 240 4.93 5.09 5.01
N GLY A 241 5.22 6.35 5.27
CA GLY A 241 6.25 6.75 6.23
C GLY A 241 7.71 6.63 5.77
N LEU A 242 8.01 6.15 4.56
CA LEU A 242 9.40 5.93 4.11
C LEU A 242 10.04 7.19 3.50
N PRO A 243 11.05 7.85 4.09
CA PRO A 243 11.74 8.96 3.41
C PRO A 243 12.72 8.47 2.32
N ARG A 244 12.96 9.30 1.29
CA ARG A 244 13.93 9.01 0.19
C ARG A 244 15.30 8.58 0.71
N HIS A 245 15.84 9.24 1.72
CA HIS A 245 17.14 8.86 2.30
C HIS A 245 17.16 7.43 2.85
N GLN A 246 16.04 6.95 3.41
CA GLN A 246 15.93 5.59 3.88
C GLN A 246 15.69 4.60 2.75
N MET A 247 15.03 5.00 1.65
CA MET A 247 14.97 4.22 0.41
C MET A 247 16.39 3.93 -0.13
N LEU A 248 17.24 4.97 -0.23
CA LEU A 248 18.61 4.86 -0.74
C LEU A 248 19.46 3.84 0.05
N ARG A 249 19.32 3.83 1.39
CA ARG A 249 20.07 2.94 2.26
C ARG A 249 19.41 1.57 2.42
N GLY A 250 18.17 1.59 2.94
CA GLY A 250 17.44 0.42 3.42
C GLY A 250 16.79 -0.37 2.30
N MET A 251 16.57 0.22 1.13
CA MET A 251 15.98 -0.48 -0.01
C MET A 251 16.89 -0.41 -1.24
N SER A 252 18.18 -0.60 -1.02
CA SER A 252 19.20 -0.42 -2.05
C SER A 252 19.03 -1.37 -3.23
N LYS A 253 18.51 -2.60 -3.03
CA LYS A 253 18.25 -3.53 -4.15
C LYS A 253 17.14 -3.00 -5.04
N THR A 254 16.03 -2.58 -4.42
CA THR A 254 14.90 -1.98 -5.13
C THR A 254 15.33 -0.69 -5.84
N TYR A 255 16.01 0.22 -5.15
CA TYR A 255 16.43 1.50 -5.71
C TYR A 255 17.36 1.32 -6.93
N LYS A 256 18.37 0.44 -6.81
CA LYS A 256 19.27 0.12 -7.94
C LYS A 256 18.52 -0.50 -9.11
N HIS A 257 17.63 -1.45 -8.86
CA HIS A 257 16.84 -2.05 -9.94
C HIS A 257 16.00 -0.99 -10.69
N LEU A 258 15.35 -0.08 -9.96
CA LEU A 258 14.56 0.99 -10.57
C LEU A 258 15.40 1.95 -11.42
N THR A 259 16.54 2.40 -10.91
CA THR A 259 17.36 3.43 -11.58
C THR A 259 18.31 2.85 -12.62
N GLU A 260 18.92 1.71 -12.35
CA GLU A 260 19.95 1.11 -13.21
C GLU A 260 19.34 0.17 -14.25
N GLU A 261 18.33 -0.64 -13.90
CA GLU A 261 17.72 -1.60 -14.83
C GLU A 261 16.49 -0.99 -15.54
N LEU A 262 15.53 -0.43 -14.80
CA LEU A 262 14.32 0.17 -15.38
C LEU A 262 14.51 1.60 -15.89
N LYS A 263 15.67 2.22 -15.64
CA LYS A 263 15.98 3.60 -16.03
C LYS A 263 14.92 4.61 -15.55
N SER A 264 14.36 4.36 -14.37
CA SER A 264 13.37 5.22 -13.73
C SER A 264 13.99 6.56 -13.31
N PHE A 265 13.16 7.60 -13.27
CA PHE A 265 13.58 8.92 -12.79
C PHE A 265 13.36 9.04 -11.28
N ASP A 266 14.37 9.56 -10.57
CA ASP A 266 14.30 9.85 -9.14
C ASP A 266 13.97 11.34 -8.93
N PHE A 267 12.73 11.62 -8.50
CA PHE A 267 12.26 12.98 -8.24
C PHE A 267 12.82 13.52 -6.91
N THR A 268 14.08 13.96 -6.91
CA THR A 268 14.83 14.33 -5.70
C THR A 268 14.27 15.50 -4.90
N LEU A 269 13.42 16.34 -5.51
CA LEU A 269 12.81 17.52 -4.89
C LEU A 269 11.28 17.39 -4.71
N HIS A 270 10.73 16.20 -4.95
CA HIS A 270 9.32 15.93 -4.68
C HIS A 270 9.11 15.65 -3.19
N GLY A 271 8.11 16.31 -2.60
CA GLY A 271 7.87 16.28 -1.16
C GLY A 271 6.41 16.06 -0.81
N GLN A 272 6.18 15.78 0.47
CA GLN A 272 4.85 15.59 1.03
C GLN A 272 4.05 16.89 1.09
N THR A 273 2.74 16.82 0.82
CA THR A 273 1.79 17.94 0.97
C THR A 273 1.24 18.06 2.40
N GLY A 274 1.42 17.04 3.24
CA GLY A 274 1.07 17.09 4.66
C GLY A 274 1.84 16.09 5.53
N SER A 275 1.66 16.16 6.85
CA SER A 275 2.44 15.36 7.83
C SER A 275 1.89 13.96 8.11
N ARG A 276 0.75 13.61 7.52
CA ARG A 276 0.05 12.34 7.71
C ARG A 276 -0.32 11.74 6.36
N THR A 277 -0.65 10.45 6.35
CA THR A 277 -1.01 9.69 5.15
C THR A 277 -2.15 10.36 4.36
N PHE A 278 -3.23 10.76 5.04
CA PHE A 278 -4.42 11.35 4.40
C PHE A 278 -4.15 12.59 3.53
N PRO A 279 -3.57 13.71 4.05
CA PRO A 279 -3.28 14.87 3.22
C PRO A 279 -2.52 14.56 1.93
N ASN A 280 -1.54 13.65 2.03
CA ASN A 280 -0.71 13.28 0.90
C ASN A 280 -1.47 12.43 -0.11
N MET A 281 -2.21 11.42 0.36
CA MET A 281 -3.05 10.59 -0.49
C MET A 281 -4.15 11.39 -1.17
N LEU A 282 -4.79 12.32 -0.45
CA LEU A 282 -5.81 13.20 -1.00
C LEU A 282 -5.22 14.07 -2.12
N SER A 283 -4.06 14.68 -1.89
CA SER A 283 -3.41 15.55 -2.90
C SER A 283 -2.88 14.75 -4.09
N LEU A 284 -2.54 13.47 -3.89
CA LEU A 284 -2.08 12.58 -4.96
C LEU A 284 -3.24 12.08 -5.82
N LEU A 285 -4.36 11.73 -5.20
CA LEU A 285 -5.47 11.03 -5.86
C LEU A 285 -6.64 11.95 -6.20
N SER A 286 -6.57 13.24 -5.88
CA SER A 286 -7.58 14.24 -6.21
C SER A 286 -6.94 15.59 -6.50
N ALA A 287 -7.75 16.55 -6.95
CA ALA A 287 -7.31 17.93 -7.15
C ALA A 287 -7.25 18.74 -5.84
N TYR A 288 -7.50 18.13 -4.68
CA TYR A 288 -7.65 18.83 -3.41
C TYR A 288 -6.44 18.68 -2.48
N THR A 289 -6.11 19.77 -1.82
CA THR A 289 -5.28 19.75 -0.61
C THR A 289 -6.13 19.52 0.64
N HIS A 290 -5.50 19.04 1.71
CA HIS A 290 -6.17 18.87 3.00
C HIS A 290 -6.74 20.19 3.55
N ASP A 291 -6.03 21.31 3.35
CA ASP A 291 -6.43 22.62 3.87
C ASP A 291 -7.63 23.20 3.11
N GLU A 292 -7.78 22.87 1.83
CA GLU A 292 -8.96 23.22 1.05
C GLU A 292 -10.19 22.46 1.51
N VAL A 293 -10.09 21.12 1.64
CA VAL A 293 -11.25 20.31 2.04
C VAL A 293 -11.68 20.57 3.47
N HIS A 294 -10.76 20.95 4.36
CA HIS A 294 -11.10 21.22 5.76
C HIS A 294 -12.10 22.38 5.92
N LYS A 295 -12.24 23.25 4.92
CA LYS A 295 -13.17 24.39 4.93
C LYS A 295 -14.63 23.97 4.75
N TRP A 296 -14.90 22.81 4.13
CA TRP A 296 -16.25 22.41 3.73
C TRP A 296 -16.58 20.94 4.00
N TRP A 297 -15.58 20.08 4.21
CA TRP A 297 -15.74 18.67 4.50
C TRP A 297 -15.45 18.35 5.97
N ASN A 298 -16.28 17.48 6.55
CA ASN A 298 -16.11 16.97 7.89
C ASN A 298 -15.74 15.48 7.82
N LYS A 299 -14.80 15.02 8.66
CA LYS A 299 -14.37 13.61 8.75
C LYS A 299 -15.48 12.59 9.02
N LYS A 300 -16.67 13.02 9.42
CA LYS A 300 -17.86 12.16 9.57
C LYS A 300 -18.62 11.94 8.26
N VAL A 301 -18.39 12.78 7.26
CA VAL A 301 -18.99 12.68 5.92
C VAL A 301 -18.15 11.69 5.11
N PRO A 302 -18.78 10.75 4.37
CA PRO A 302 -18.06 9.82 3.52
C PRO A 302 -17.13 10.51 2.51
N GLU A 303 -15.98 9.90 2.25
CA GLU A 303 -14.94 10.46 1.38
C GLU A 303 -15.28 10.38 -0.12
N ASP A 304 -16.43 9.80 -0.51
CA ASP A 304 -16.91 9.74 -1.90
C ASP A 304 -16.97 11.13 -2.59
N VAL A 305 -17.09 12.19 -1.79
CA VAL A 305 -17.14 13.60 -2.24
C VAL A 305 -15.84 14.09 -2.88
N PHE A 306 -14.71 13.44 -2.63
CA PHE A 306 -13.42 13.87 -3.17
C PHE A 306 -13.22 13.55 -4.65
N ASP A 307 -14.12 12.75 -5.23
CA ASP A 307 -14.09 12.35 -6.65
C ASP A 307 -12.69 11.90 -7.10
N LEU A 308 -12.14 10.92 -6.38
CA LEU A 308 -10.78 10.44 -6.62
C LEU A 308 -10.56 10.02 -8.08
N ILE A 309 -9.32 10.17 -8.56
CA ILE A 309 -8.87 9.92 -9.95
C ILE A 309 -9.26 8.54 -10.49
N TRP A 310 -9.51 7.57 -9.61
CA TRP A 310 -10.03 6.25 -9.96
C TRP A 310 -11.26 6.30 -10.86
N LYS A 311 -12.21 7.21 -10.58
CA LYS A 311 -13.42 7.36 -11.39
C LYS A 311 -13.10 7.83 -12.80
N ASP A 312 -12.08 8.65 -12.97
CA ASP A 312 -11.67 9.14 -14.29
C ASP A 312 -10.95 8.04 -15.09
N PHE A 313 -10.18 7.19 -14.42
CA PHE A 313 -9.67 5.96 -15.02
C PHE A 313 -10.82 5.03 -15.47
N GLU A 314 -11.80 4.77 -14.61
CA GLU A 314 -12.94 3.92 -14.96
C GLU A 314 -13.76 4.47 -16.13
N LYS A 315 -14.06 5.79 -16.13
CA LYS A 315 -14.70 6.49 -17.26
C LYS A 315 -13.89 6.41 -18.56
N SER A 316 -12.58 6.24 -18.45
CA SER A 316 -11.62 6.09 -19.56
C SER A 316 -11.47 4.63 -20.03
N GLY A 317 -12.21 3.70 -19.42
CA GLY A 317 -12.20 2.27 -19.74
C GLY A 317 -11.11 1.47 -19.01
N TYR A 318 -10.40 2.07 -18.06
CA TYR A 318 -9.40 1.37 -17.26
C TYR A 318 -10.06 0.54 -16.16
N ARG A 319 -9.55 -0.68 -15.95
CA ARG A 319 -9.86 -1.43 -14.72
C ARG A 319 -9.00 -0.91 -13.59
N THR A 320 -9.60 -0.70 -12.42
CA THR A 320 -8.90 -0.09 -11.29
C THR A 320 -8.72 -1.06 -10.13
N LEU A 321 -7.56 -0.98 -9.46
CA LEU A 321 -7.29 -1.73 -8.23
C LEU A 321 -6.65 -0.83 -7.19
N TYR A 322 -7.19 -0.84 -5.98
CA TYR A 322 -6.54 -0.25 -4.81
C TYR A 322 -6.43 -1.30 -3.72
N THR A 323 -5.23 -1.50 -3.21
CA THR A 323 -4.98 -2.45 -2.11
C THR A 323 -4.11 -1.80 -1.04
N GLU A 324 -4.56 -1.89 0.21
CA GLU A 324 -3.88 -1.30 1.37
C GLU A 324 -3.90 -2.26 2.55
N ASP A 325 -2.82 -2.28 3.31
CA ASP A 325 -2.55 -3.29 4.34
C ASP A 325 -3.00 -2.91 5.76
N SER A 326 -3.42 -1.65 5.95
CA SER A 326 -3.80 -1.09 7.23
C SER A 326 -5.29 -0.71 7.27
N PRO A 327 -6.21 -1.65 7.56
CA PRO A 327 -7.66 -1.37 7.53
C PRO A 327 -8.15 -0.33 8.56
N LYS A 328 -7.36 -0.07 9.62
CA LYS A 328 -7.68 0.93 10.65
C LYS A 328 -6.81 2.19 10.55
N GLY A 329 -5.54 2.03 10.20
CA GLY A 329 -4.55 3.11 10.11
C GLY A 329 -4.42 3.73 8.73
N GLY A 330 -5.02 3.11 7.72
CA GLY A 330 -4.85 3.48 6.33
C GLY A 330 -5.31 4.89 5.99
N GLY A 331 -4.83 5.39 4.85
CA GLY A 331 -4.83 6.82 4.55
C GLY A 331 -6.21 7.47 4.53
N PHE A 332 -7.27 6.74 4.17
CA PHE A 332 -8.65 7.25 4.20
C PHE A 332 -9.48 6.73 5.39
N TYR A 333 -8.89 5.97 6.31
CA TYR A 333 -9.65 5.25 7.35
C TYR A 333 -9.37 5.73 8.77
N TRP A 334 -8.16 6.28 9.04
CA TRP A 334 -7.80 6.72 10.39
C TRP A 334 -8.69 7.88 10.88
N GLY A 335 -9.71 7.53 11.67
CA GLY A 335 -10.64 8.49 12.28
C GLY A 335 -11.58 9.17 11.28
N MET A 336 -11.87 8.54 10.13
CA MET A 336 -12.70 9.13 9.07
C MET A 336 -13.97 8.32 8.77
N GLY A 337 -14.76 8.81 7.82
CA GLY A 337 -16.09 8.31 7.46
C GLY A 337 -16.02 6.93 6.81
N GLY A 338 -15.00 6.71 5.99
CA GLY A 338 -14.96 5.62 5.02
C GLY A 338 -15.85 5.91 3.82
N PHE A 339 -15.68 5.14 2.76
CA PHE A 339 -16.45 5.34 1.54
C PHE A 339 -17.80 4.62 1.61
N LEU A 340 -18.83 5.18 0.97
CA LEU A 340 -20.09 4.50 0.69
C LEU A 340 -19.90 3.50 -0.45
N ASN A 341 -19.21 3.91 -1.52
CA ASN A 341 -18.92 3.06 -2.67
C ASN A 341 -17.43 2.65 -2.70
N PRO A 342 -17.09 1.45 -3.19
CA PRO A 342 -15.70 1.11 -3.45
C PRO A 342 -15.05 2.17 -4.36
N GLN A 343 -13.87 2.64 -3.99
CA GLN A 343 -13.14 3.64 -4.78
C GLN A 343 -12.56 3.08 -6.08
N THR A 344 -12.43 1.76 -6.17
CA THR A 344 -11.90 1.05 -7.33
C THR A 344 -12.70 -0.23 -7.60
N THR A 345 -12.61 -0.72 -8.83
CA THR A 345 -13.27 -1.95 -9.27
C THR A 345 -12.81 -3.16 -8.44
N TYR A 346 -11.53 -3.24 -8.10
CA TYR A 346 -10.94 -4.26 -7.23
C TYR A 346 -10.41 -3.60 -5.97
N TYR A 347 -10.84 -4.10 -4.82
CA TYR A 347 -10.66 -3.38 -3.56
C TYR A 347 -10.63 -4.33 -2.35
N ASN A 348 -9.46 -4.41 -1.68
CA ASN A 348 -9.16 -5.46 -0.70
C ASN A 348 -9.72 -5.22 0.71
N ARG A 349 -10.35 -4.08 1.00
CA ARG A 349 -10.80 -3.75 2.37
C ARG A 349 -11.64 -4.82 3.09
N PRO A 350 -12.66 -5.46 2.47
CA PRO A 350 -13.41 -6.52 3.17
C PRO A 350 -12.51 -7.70 3.60
N LEU A 351 -11.49 -8.04 2.80
CA LEU A 351 -10.52 -9.07 3.14
C LEU A 351 -9.66 -8.65 4.33
N GLU A 352 -9.13 -7.43 4.33
CA GLU A 352 -8.34 -6.91 5.47
C GLU A 352 -9.10 -6.88 6.78
N LEU A 353 -10.38 -6.46 6.73
CA LEU A 353 -11.25 -6.46 7.89
C LEU A 353 -11.51 -7.88 8.39
N ALA A 354 -11.77 -8.83 7.48
CA ALA A 354 -11.97 -10.23 7.85
C ALA A 354 -10.72 -10.85 8.49
N MET A 355 -9.53 -10.62 7.93
CA MET A 355 -8.26 -11.09 8.50
C MET A 355 -7.99 -10.47 9.86
N ALA A 356 -8.28 -9.17 10.02
CA ALA A 356 -8.11 -8.48 11.31
C ALA A 356 -9.09 -8.94 12.40
N MET A 357 -10.24 -9.51 12.02
CA MET A 357 -11.19 -10.12 12.94
C MET A 357 -10.78 -11.54 13.37
N GLU A 358 -9.90 -12.21 12.62
CA GLU A 358 -9.51 -13.60 12.89
C GLU A 358 -8.39 -13.67 13.95
N PRO A 359 -8.64 -14.21 15.15
CA PRO A 359 -7.66 -14.22 16.23
C PRO A 359 -6.40 -15.00 15.86
N GLY A 360 -5.25 -14.36 16.06
CA GLY A 360 -3.93 -14.93 15.83
C GLY A 360 -3.52 -15.07 14.36
N PHE A 361 -4.40 -14.76 13.39
CA PHE A 361 -4.05 -14.86 11.97
C PHE A 361 -3.03 -13.81 11.53
N LEU A 362 -3.18 -12.58 12.05
CA LEU A 362 -2.18 -11.53 11.92
C LEU A 362 -1.22 -11.61 13.09
N TRP A 363 0.07 -11.80 12.82
CA TRP A 363 1.10 -11.99 13.84
C TRP A 363 2.38 -11.21 13.50
N LYS A 364 3.40 -11.28 14.39
CA LYS A 364 4.65 -10.51 14.27
C LYS A 364 4.37 -9.01 14.08
N LYS A 365 3.58 -8.43 15.00
CA LYS A 365 3.09 -7.04 14.93
C LYS A 365 2.35 -6.74 13.61
N ARG A 366 1.53 -7.68 13.15
CA ARG A 366 0.72 -7.62 11.91
C ARG A 366 1.52 -7.65 10.59
N LEU A 367 2.83 -7.92 10.63
CA LEU A 367 3.65 -8.02 9.43
C LEU A 367 3.47 -9.33 8.67
N CYS A 368 2.85 -10.34 9.30
CA CYS A 368 2.58 -11.63 8.71
C CYS A 368 1.08 -11.92 8.70
N MET A 369 0.58 -12.39 7.55
CA MET A 369 -0.79 -12.84 7.28
C MET A 369 -0.76 -14.35 7.06
N GLY A 370 -1.04 -15.14 8.11
CA GLY A 370 -0.81 -16.58 8.06
C GLY A 370 0.67 -16.88 7.73
N ARG A 371 0.92 -17.62 6.64
CA ARG A 371 2.30 -17.94 6.20
C ARG A 371 2.97 -16.87 5.32
N HIS A 372 2.21 -15.87 4.87
CA HIS A 372 2.67 -14.85 3.92
C HIS A 372 3.09 -13.57 4.64
N SER A 373 4.10 -12.87 4.10
CA SER A 373 4.36 -11.50 4.54
C SER A 373 3.29 -10.56 4.00
N ILE A 374 2.97 -9.51 4.76
CA ILE A 374 1.97 -8.51 4.38
C ILE A 374 2.27 -7.93 2.98
N SER A 375 3.51 -7.52 2.74
CA SER A 375 3.94 -6.98 1.45
C SER A 375 3.77 -7.97 0.29
N GLU A 376 4.13 -9.25 0.47
CA GLU A 376 3.96 -10.24 -0.60
C GLU A 376 2.48 -10.50 -0.88
N TYR A 377 1.66 -10.54 0.17
CA TYR A 377 0.22 -10.77 0.03
C TYR A 377 -0.47 -9.72 -0.86
N HIS A 378 -0.19 -8.43 -0.64
CA HIS A 378 -0.73 -7.35 -1.49
C HIS A 378 -0.12 -7.32 -2.89
N LEU A 379 1.19 -7.59 -3.01
CA LEU A 379 1.86 -7.66 -4.31
C LEU A 379 1.40 -8.85 -5.15
N ASP A 380 1.04 -9.97 -4.54
CA ASP A 380 0.50 -11.13 -5.24
C ASP A 380 -0.94 -10.86 -5.73
N TYR A 381 -1.76 -10.15 -4.96
CA TYR A 381 -3.07 -9.68 -5.44
C TYR A 381 -2.94 -8.74 -6.64
N LEU A 382 -2.00 -7.79 -6.58
CA LEU A 382 -1.66 -6.93 -7.72
C LEU A 382 -1.16 -7.75 -8.92
N THR A 383 -0.30 -8.74 -8.70
CA THR A 383 0.23 -9.60 -9.76
C THR A 383 -0.88 -10.37 -10.46
N ARG A 384 -1.79 -11.00 -9.69
CA ARG A 384 -2.97 -11.69 -10.22
C ARG A 384 -3.86 -10.76 -11.03
N PHE A 385 -3.99 -9.50 -10.61
CA PHE A 385 -4.77 -8.50 -11.34
C PHE A 385 -4.15 -8.14 -12.68
N LEU A 386 -2.82 -7.91 -12.70
CA LEU A 386 -2.09 -7.63 -13.93
C LEU A 386 -2.09 -8.81 -14.91
N ASP A 387 -1.99 -10.05 -14.39
CA ASP A 387 -2.06 -11.26 -15.21
C ASP A 387 -3.47 -11.47 -15.78
N THR A 388 -4.52 -11.27 -14.98
CA THR A 388 -5.93 -11.42 -15.39
C THR A 388 -6.31 -10.43 -16.48
N PHE A 389 -5.78 -9.21 -16.40
CA PHE A 389 -6.07 -8.09 -17.30
C PHE A 389 -4.86 -7.68 -18.12
N SER A 390 -4.10 -8.68 -18.59
CA SER A 390 -2.88 -8.47 -19.37
C SER A 390 -3.10 -7.70 -20.67
N SER A 391 -4.29 -7.75 -21.25
CA SER A 391 -4.65 -7.05 -22.50
C SER A 391 -5.49 -5.78 -22.30
N ASP A 392 -5.93 -5.50 -21.08
CA ASP A 392 -6.79 -4.35 -20.79
C ASP A 392 -5.97 -3.15 -20.27
N PRO A 393 -6.45 -1.91 -20.46
CA PRO A 393 -5.95 -0.77 -19.72
C PRO A 393 -6.22 -0.95 -18.22
N VAL A 394 -5.19 -0.75 -17.39
CA VAL A 394 -5.30 -0.90 -15.94
C VAL A 394 -4.63 0.26 -15.21
N ALA A 395 -5.23 0.67 -14.10
CA ALA A 395 -4.69 1.67 -13.19
C ALA A 395 -4.78 1.14 -11.76
N CYS A 396 -3.64 0.85 -11.15
CA CYS A 396 -3.60 0.19 -9.85
C CYS A 396 -2.60 0.83 -8.88
N MET A 397 -2.92 0.76 -7.60
CA MET A 397 -2.05 1.18 -6.52
C MET A 397 -2.08 0.20 -5.35
N THR A 398 -0.89 -0.23 -4.95
CA THR A 398 -0.65 -0.98 -3.71
C THR A 398 -0.01 -0.04 -2.71
N LEU A 399 -0.64 0.18 -1.56
CA LEU A 399 -0.08 0.96 -0.46
C LEU A 399 0.28 0.02 0.70
N ILE A 400 1.57 -0.02 1.05
CA ILE A 400 2.08 -0.82 2.17
C ILE A 400 2.41 0.16 3.29
N SER A 401 1.62 0.10 4.37
CA SER A 401 1.66 1.06 5.47
C SER A 401 2.20 0.44 6.75
N ASP A 402 1.68 -0.71 7.17
CA ASP A 402 1.99 -1.31 8.48
C ASP A 402 3.49 -1.64 8.65
N VAL A 403 4.22 -1.88 7.54
CA VAL A 403 5.67 -2.20 7.55
C VAL A 403 6.52 -1.04 8.05
N THR A 404 6.30 0.17 7.53
CA THR A 404 7.20 1.32 7.70
C THR A 404 6.63 2.41 8.60
N HIS A 405 5.32 2.43 8.84
CA HIS A 405 4.64 3.50 9.57
C HIS A 405 5.19 3.74 10.99
N SER A 406 5.56 2.68 11.72
CA SER A 406 6.10 2.80 13.09
C SER A 406 7.62 2.79 13.17
N ASP A 407 8.30 2.32 12.12
CA ASP A 407 9.74 2.16 12.07
C ASP A 407 10.22 2.18 10.61
N ILE A 408 10.72 3.34 10.17
CA ILE A 408 11.21 3.54 8.80
C ILE A 408 12.32 2.56 8.42
N THR A 409 13.06 2.04 9.41
CA THR A 409 14.16 1.10 9.14
C THR A 409 13.64 -0.28 8.73
N SER A 410 12.37 -0.59 9.02
CA SER A 410 11.72 -1.82 8.59
C SER A 410 11.54 -1.91 7.07
N ALA A 411 11.70 -0.81 6.32
CA ALA A 411 11.78 -0.89 4.85
C ALA A 411 12.81 -1.93 4.37
N LYS A 412 13.90 -2.10 5.11
CA LYS A 412 14.95 -3.09 4.84
C LYS A 412 14.46 -4.53 4.75
N ILE A 413 13.41 -4.89 5.49
CA ILE A 413 12.90 -6.27 5.56
C ILE A 413 12.04 -6.64 4.36
N ILE A 414 11.55 -5.67 3.59
CA ILE A 414 10.72 -5.90 2.41
C ILE A 414 11.42 -5.53 1.09
N ASP A 415 12.68 -5.08 1.13
CA ASP A 415 13.47 -4.74 -0.07
C ASP A 415 13.47 -5.89 -1.09
N ASP A 416 13.66 -7.14 -0.62
CA ASP A 416 13.60 -8.31 -1.49
C ASP A 416 12.20 -8.54 -2.08
N HIS A 417 11.14 -8.26 -1.33
CA HIS A 417 9.77 -8.46 -1.81
C HIS A 417 9.44 -7.50 -2.96
N ILE A 418 9.80 -6.22 -2.79
CA ILE A 418 9.53 -5.17 -3.78
C ILE A 418 10.40 -5.37 -5.03
N VAL A 419 11.71 -5.60 -4.89
CA VAL A 419 12.59 -5.81 -6.05
C VAL A 419 12.20 -7.08 -6.83
N ASN A 420 11.80 -8.16 -6.15
CA ASN A 420 11.37 -9.38 -6.81
C ASN A 420 10.03 -9.20 -7.54
N PHE A 421 9.14 -8.34 -7.05
CA PHE A 421 7.93 -7.96 -7.79
C PHE A 421 8.29 -7.27 -9.11
N TYR A 422 9.16 -6.25 -9.08
CA TYR A 422 9.56 -5.54 -10.29
C TYR A 422 10.36 -6.41 -11.26
N LYS A 423 11.24 -7.28 -10.76
CA LYS A 423 11.95 -8.25 -11.59
C LYS A 423 11.00 -9.22 -12.28
N ARG A 424 10.01 -9.76 -11.56
CA ARG A 424 8.96 -10.61 -12.16
C ARG A 424 8.18 -9.85 -13.24
N GLY A 425 7.76 -8.61 -12.98
CA GLY A 425 7.06 -7.79 -13.95
C GLY A 425 7.89 -7.42 -15.18
N SER A 426 9.20 -7.22 -15.01
CA SER A 426 10.15 -6.96 -16.09
C SER A 426 10.35 -8.18 -17.00
N VAL A 427 10.24 -9.39 -16.43
CA VAL A 427 10.25 -10.65 -17.19
C VAL A 427 8.94 -10.86 -17.95
N VAL A 428 7.79 -10.38 -17.45
CA VAL A 428 6.48 -10.49 -18.14
C VAL A 428 6.37 -9.56 -19.37
N GLY A 429 7.34 -8.66 -19.58
CA GLY A 429 7.57 -8.02 -20.89
C GLY A 429 8.10 -8.98 -21.96
N VAL A 430 8.36 -10.24 -21.62
CA VAL A 430 8.79 -11.33 -22.48
C VAL A 430 7.89 -12.53 -22.19
N SER A 431 7.46 -13.21 -23.24
CA SER A 431 6.70 -14.46 -23.20
C SER A 431 7.19 -15.41 -22.10
N ASP A 432 6.30 -15.84 -21.21
CA ASP A 432 6.14 -17.24 -20.80
C ASP A 432 5.02 -17.38 -19.76
N SER A 433 3.88 -17.88 -20.22
CA SER A 433 2.67 -18.14 -19.42
C SER A 433 2.62 -19.54 -18.81
N GLU A 434 3.68 -20.33 -18.89
CA GLU A 434 3.58 -21.79 -18.66
C GLU A 434 4.19 -22.33 -17.36
N ASN A 435 4.67 -21.51 -16.42
CA ASN A 435 5.10 -22.05 -15.13
C ASN A 435 4.85 -21.13 -13.94
N ARG A 436 3.58 -21.03 -13.54
CA ARG A 436 3.20 -20.50 -12.22
C ARG A 436 2.16 -21.43 -11.59
N ARG A 437 2.62 -22.47 -10.88
CA ARG A 437 1.83 -23.07 -9.80
C ARG A 437 2.05 -22.21 -8.55
N PHE A 438 0.98 -21.61 -8.06
CA PHE A 438 0.92 -20.94 -6.76
C PHE A 438 0.35 -21.87 -5.70
#